data_AF-A0A8S8Z6W3-F1
#
_entry.id   AF-A0A8S8Z6W3-F1
#
_cell.length_a   1.000
_cell.length_b   1.000
_cell.length_c   1.000
_cell.angle_alpha   90.00
_cell.angle_beta   90.00
_cell.angle_gamma   90.00
#
_symmetry.space_group_name_H-M   'P 1'
#
loop_
_entity.id
_entity.type
_entity.pdbx_description
1 polymer ?
#
loop_
_entity_poly.entity_id
_entity_poly.type
_entity_poly.pdbx_seq_one_letter_code
_entity_poly.pdbx_strand_id
1 'polypeptide(L)'
;MGVSSRSGIALLLVTVMVSAPLGGCLFTEEEGEANASSLTVSPEVLEAGVFQQVELNAKAAMSVFVPYLVIDSTTGYVQNSTIVDLSSGSSMTLEVLAPPRTDSMMLLVGEKGRDAWPVRDVGESWNSWLMRGGDTGKDGHGIERVAHSENATLDTVNHSSELGGRVSVKIVSSIRQQTVSIEQGGAHSAGLLHGRLVYERLHEITDPSLAFDVDGRAGYWDRWAGQGNPAYEDAAQYLISELSAMGLEVVQHRYEFTDIFQAQNPEAYNICAYKWGSETPNDWLVFGAHFDIAPPANAVILDPHTTGSRS
;
A
#
# COMPACT_ATOMS: atom_id res chain seq x y z
N MET A 1 16.70 -45.29 -72.20
CA MET A 1 15.38 -44.66 -72.00
C MET A 1 14.70 -45.36 -70.84
N GLY A 2 14.78 -44.78 -69.64
CA GLY A 2 14.20 -45.37 -68.42
C GLY A 2 12.72 -45.02 -68.31
N VAL A 3 11.86 -46.02 -68.32
CA VAL A 3 10.41 -45.85 -68.12
C VAL A 3 10.19 -45.52 -66.65
N SER A 4 9.86 -44.27 -66.36
CA SER A 4 9.41 -43.84 -65.03
C SER A 4 8.09 -44.55 -64.69
N SER A 5 8.12 -45.38 -63.65
CA SER A 5 6.97 -46.18 -63.20
C SER A 5 5.81 -45.25 -62.80
N ARG A 6 4.72 -45.29 -63.56
CA ARG A 6 3.47 -44.56 -63.28
C ARG A 6 2.91 -44.87 -61.88
N SER A 7 3.21 -46.06 -61.31
CA SER A 7 2.84 -46.41 -59.94
C SER A 7 3.59 -45.61 -58.87
N GLY A 8 4.85 -45.24 -59.12
CA GLY A 8 5.63 -44.45 -58.16
C GLY A 8 5.07 -43.04 -57.97
N ILE A 9 4.61 -42.44 -59.07
CA ILE A 9 3.99 -41.12 -59.08
C ILE A 9 2.63 -41.16 -58.37
N ALA A 10 1.84 -42.21 -58.61
CA ALA A 10 0.54 -42.38 -57.95
C ALA A 10 0.69 -42.56 -56.44
N LEU A 11 1.66 -43.36 -55.99
CA LEU A 11 1.92 -43.55 -54.56
C LEU A 11 2.35 -42.23 -53.89
N LEU A 12 3.20 -41.44 -54.56
CA LEU A 12 3.69 -40.17 -54.04
C LEU A 12 2.58 -39.12 -53.93
N LEU A 13 1.65 -39.07 -54.90
CA LEU A 13 0.46 -38.22 -54.84
C LEU A 13 -0.49 -38.61 -53.71
N VAL A 14 -0.69 -39.91 -53.47
CA VAL A 14 -1.52 -40.40 -52.35
C VAL A 14 -0.87 -40.02 -51.02
N THR A 15 0.44 -40.19 -50.86
CA THR A 15 1.15 -39.78 -49.65
C THR A 15 1.04 -38.28 -49.40
N VAL A 16 1.19 -37.45 -50.45
CA VAL A 16 1.03 -35.99 -50.34
C VAL A 16 -0.40 -35.61 -49.94
N MET A 17 -1.42 -36.21 -50.56
CA MET A 17 -2.82 -35.92 -50.24
C MET A 17 -3.24 -36.40 -48.85
N VAL A 18 -2.66 -37.49 -48.34
CA VAL A 18 -2.89 -37.98 -46.97
C VAL A 18 -2.12 -37.16 -45.93
N SER A 19 -0.97 -36.57 -46.30
CA SER A 19 -0.19 -35.71 -45.41
C SER A 19 -0.77 -34.30 -45.23
N ALA A 20 -1.54 -33.80 -46.19
CA ALA A 20 -2.16 -32.47 -46.14
C ALA A 20 -3.12 -32.25 -44.95
N PRO A 21 -4.04 -33.17 -44.60
CA PRO A 21 -4.90 -33.00 -43.43
C PRO A 21 -4.18 -33.26 -42.09
N LEU A 22 -3.01 -33.91 -42.09
CA LEU A 22 -2.23 -34.16 -40.86
C LEU A 22 -1.45 -32.91 -40.41
N GLY A 23 -1.14 -31.98 -41.31
CA GLY A 23 -0.48 -30.72 -40.97
C GLY A 23 -1.34 -29.71 -40.19
N GLY A 24 -2.66 -29.89 -40.17
CA GLY A 24 -3.61 -28.98 -39.50
C GLY A 24 -4.00 -29.35 -38.07
N CYS A 25 -3.58 -30.52 -37.55
CA CYS A 25 -3.94 -31.01 -36.22
C CYS A 25 -2.75 -31.41 -35.34
N LEU A 26 -1.51 -31.16 -35.80
CA LEU A 26 -0.27 -31.48 -35.07
C LEU A 26 0.45 -30.24 -34.50
N PHE A 27 -0.06 -29.04 -34.77
CA PHE A 27 0.45 -27.77 -34.24
C PHE A 27 -0.71 -26.86 -33.84
N THR A 28 -1.52 -27.30 -32.89
CA THR A 28 -2.04 -26.28 -31.95
C THR A 28 -0.80 -25.79 -31.22
N GLU A 29 -0.36 -24.56 -31.49
CA GLU A 29 0.46 -23.85 -30.51
C GLU A 29 -0.28 -24.02 -29.19
N GLU A 30 0.28 -24.78 -28.25
CA GLU A 30 -0.27 -24.82 -26.90
C GLU A 30 -0.30 -23.36 -26.46
N GLU A 31 -1.51 -22.79 -26.35
CA GLU A 31 -1.67 -21.52 -25.66
C GLU A 31 -0.97 -21.71 -24.32
N GLY A 32 0.13 -20.96 -24.12
CA GLY A 32 1.00 -21.19 -22.99
C GLY A 32 0.19 -21.19 -21.69
N GLU A 33 0.52 -22.09 -20.76
CA GLU A 33 -0.22 -22.16 -19.51
C GLU A 33 -0.15 -20.81 -18.77
N ALA A 34 -1.27 -20.39 -18.19
CA ALA A 34 -1.40 -19.16 -17.41
C ALA A 34 -0.66 -19.31 -16.06
N ASN A 35 0.66 -19.09 -16.08
CA ASN A 35 1.53 -19.24 -14.93
C ASN A 35 2.46 -18.02 -14.74
N ALA A 36 3.16 -17.97 -13.60
CA ALA A 36 4.05 -16.86 -13.24
C ALA A 36 5.22 -16.65 -14.23
N SER A 37 5.65 -17.69 -14.97
CA SER A 37 6.71 -17.54 -15.98
C SER A 37 6.23 -16.88 -17.28
N SER A 38 4.92 -16.97 -17.53
CA SER A 38 4.24 -16.33 -18.67
C SER A 38 3.93 -14.84 -18.41
N LEU A 39 4.06 -14.36 -17.17
CA LEU A 39 3.90 -12.95 -16.78
C LEU A 39 5.27 -12.27 -16.63
N THR A 40 5.51 -11.22 -17.40
CA THR A 40 6.68 -10.32 -17.22
C THR A 40 6.20 -9.03 -16.54
N VAL A 41 6.99 -8.51 -15.60
CA VAL A 41 6.67 -7.28 -14.88
C VAL A 41 7.81 -6.28 -15.10
N SER A 42 7.47 -5.07 -15.51
CA SER A 42 8.41 -3.97 -15.72
C SER A 42 8.04 -2.77 -14.84
N PRO A 43 8.98 -2.14 -14.12
CA PRO A 43 10.39 -2.53 -14.02
C PRO A 43 10.61 -3.83 -13.23
N GLU A 44 11.73 -4.51 -13.47
CA GLU A 44 12.07 -5.79 -12.80
C GLU A 44 12.26 -5.63 -11.28
N VAL A 45 12.69 -4.45 -10.85
CA VAL A 45 12.84 -4.07 -9.45
C VAL A 45 12.00 -2.82 -9.20
N LEU A 46 11.06 -2.93 -8.27
CA LEU A 46 10.16 -1.85 -7.89
C LEU A 46 10.80 -0.97 -6.80
N GLU A 47 10.35 0.27 -6.71
CA GLU A 47 10.60 1.17 -5.61
C GLU A 47 9.54 0.98 -4.52
N ALA A 48 9.96 0.54 -3.35
CA ALA A 48 9.04 0.27 -2.24
C ALA A 48 8.58 1.57 -1.56
N GLY A 49 7.29 1.67 -1.28
CA GLY A 49 6.70 2.78 -0.52
C GLY A 49 6.32 4.00 -1.34
N VAL A 50 6.37 3.95 -2.67
CA VAL A 50 5.84 4.99 -3.57
C VAL A 50 4.87 4.38 -4.58
N PHE A 51 3.90 5.16 -5.04
CA PHE A 51 3.10 4.77 -6.20
C PHE A 51 3.97 4.90 -7.45
N GLN A 52 3.94 3.86 -8.28
CA GLN A 52 4.68 3.82 -9.52
C GLN A 52 3.93 3.05 -10.59
N GLN A 53 4.27 3.33 -11.83
CA GLN A 53 3.76 2.56 -12.96
C GLN A 53 4.45 1.20 -13.01
N VAL A 54 3.63 0.16 -13.09
CA VAL A 54 4.02 -1.24 -13.23
C VAL A 54 3.34 -1.78 -14.47
N GLU A 55 4.13 -2.13 -15.48
CA GLU A 55 3.65 -2.77 -16.69
C GLU A 55 3.64 -4.30 -16.50
N LEU A 56 2.49 -4.89 -16.74
CA LEU A 56 2.24 -6.33 -16.75
C LEU A 56 2.15 -6.79 -18.20
N ASN A 57 3.07 -7.64 -18.65
CA ASN A 57 3.10 -8.19 -20.01
C ASN A 57 2.86 -9.70 -19.98
N ALA A 58 1.83 -10.14 -20.70
CA ALA A 58 1.37 -11.52 -20.69
C ALA A 58 1.75 -12.25 -21.99
N LYS A 59 2.49 -13.36 -21.87
CA LYS A 59 2.80 -14.28 -22.99
C LYS A 59 1.67 -15.26 -23.31
N ALA A 60 0.67 -15.35 -22.43
CA ALA A 60 -0.48 -16.21 -22.53
C ALA A 60 -1.71 -15.47 -21.99
N ALA A 61 -2.92 -15.88 -22.38
CA ALA A 61 -4.14 -15.33 -21.81
C ALA A 61 -4.24 -15.69 -20.31
N MET A 62 -4.38 -14.69 -19.44
CA MET A 62 -4.38 -14.89 -17.99
C MET A 62 -5.15 -13.80 -17.25
N SER A 63 -5.54 -14.10 -16.01
CA SER A 63 -5.95 -13.09 -15.04
C SER A 63 -4.83 -12.90 -14.02
N VAL A 64 -4.62 -11.66 -13.56
CA VAL A 64 -3.64 -11.32 -12.54
C VAL A 64 -4.33 -10.61 -11.39
N PHE A 65 -4.27 -11.21 -10.21
CA PHE A 65 -4.70 -10.58 -8.98
C PHE A 65 -3.53 -9.81 -8.35
N VAL A 66 -3.78 -8.52 -8.11
CA VAL A 66 -2.84 -7.56 -7.54
C VAL A 66 -3.32 -7.21 -6.12
N PRO A 67 -2.77 -7.84 -5.07
CA PRO A 67 -3.24 -7.65 -3.69
C PRO A 67 -2.61 -6.43 -2.99
N TYR A 68 -2.55 -5.29 -3.69
CA TYR A 68 -1.89 -4.07 -3.22
C TYR A 68 -2.74 -2.84 -3.53
N LEU A 69 -2.36 -1.69 -2.95
CA LEU A 69 -3.02 -0.44 -3.27
C LEU A 69 -2.71 -0.06 -4.71
N VAL A 70 -3.75 0.24 -5.46
CA VAL A 70 -3.66 0.71 -6.86
C VAL A 70 -4.44 1.99 -7.02
N ILE A 71 -3.97 2.87 -7.91
CA ILE A 71 -4.69 4.09 -8.30
C ILE A 71 -5.43 3.79 -9.59
N ASP A 72 -6.74 4.00 -9.58
CA ASP A 72 -7.54 3.98 -10.79
C ASP A 72 -7.29 5.27 -11.59
N SER A 73 -6.80 5.12 -12.82
CA SER A 73 -6.39 6.24 -13.68
C SER A 73 -7.53 7.19 -14.07
N THR A 74 -8.78 6.75 -14.00
CA THR A 74 -9.95 7.55 -14.39
C THR A 74 -10.49 8.34 -13.21
N THR A 75 -10.62 7.70 -12.05
CA THR A 75 -11.16 8.34 -10.83
C THR A 75 -10.08 9.06 -10.01
N GLY A 76 -8.82 8.64 -10.12
CA GLY A 76 -7.73 9.08 -9.25
C GLY A 76 -7.82 8.49 -7.83
N TYR A 77 -8.75 7.57 -7.57
CA TYR A 77 -8.94 6.99 -6.25
C TYR A 77 -8.02 5.79 -6.02
N VAL A 78 -7.57 5.68 -4.77
CA VAL A 78 -6.80 4.54 -4.29
C VAL A 78 -7.78 3.45 -3.87
N GLN A 79 -7.66 2.26 -4.43
CA GLN A 79 -8.43 1.09 -4.02
C GLN A 79 -7.51 -0.02 -3.49
N ASN A 80 -8.06 -0.86 -2.63
CA ASN A 80 -7.35 -2.02 -2.11
C ASN A 80 -7.57 -3.21 -3.03
N SER A 81 -6.51 -3.57 -3.73
CA SER A 81 -6.44 -4.70 -4.65
C SER A 81 -7.26 -4.53 -5.94
N THR A 82 -6.89 -5.31 -6.95
CA THR A 82 -7.64 -5.41 -8.20
C THR A 82 -7.34 -6.73 -8.90
N ILE A 83 -8.19 -7.12 -9.84
CA ILE A 83 -7.95 -8.26 -10.73
C ILE A 83 -8.01 -7.73 -12.16
N VAL A 84 -7.00 -8.07 -12.97
CA VAL A 84 -6.92 -7.61 -14.36
C VAL A 84 -6.81 -8.79 -15.32
N ASP A 85 -7.51 -8.69 -16.44
CA ASP A 85 -7.46 -9.71 -17.49
C ASP A 85 -6.55 -9.28 -18.63
N LEU A 86 -5.58 -10.13 -18.95
CA LEU A 86 -4.64 -9.94 -20.03
C LEU A 86 -4.88 -10.98 -21.12
N SER A 87 -4.95 -10.53 -22.36
CA SER A 87 -4.95 -11.42 -23.52
C SER A 87 -3.51 -11.81 -23.86
N SER A 88 -3.33 -12.92 -24.59
CA SER A 88 -2.01 -13.35 -25.03
C SER A 88 -1.32 -12.25 -25.85
N GLY A 89 -0.08 -11.90 -25.51
CA GLY A 89 0.70 -10.84 -26.14
C GLY A 89 0.31 -9.41 -25.77
N SER A 90 -0.67 -9.22 -24.86
CA SER A 90 -1.07 -7.89 -24.40
C SER A 90 -0.26 -7.43 -23.19
N SER A 91 -0.22 -6.10 -22.99
CA SER A 91 0.26 -5.50 -21.75
C SER A 91 -0.74 -4.50 -21.18
N MET A 92 -0.66 -4.30 -19.86
CA MET A 92 -1.42 -3.29 -19.12
C MET A 92 -0.48 -2.60 -18.15
N THR A 93 -0.65 -1.30 -17.98
CA THR A 93 0.05 -0.52 -16.97
C THR A 93 -0.88 -0.22 -15.82
N LEU A 94 -0.43 -0.51 -14.60
CA LEU A 94 -1.11 -0.18 -13.36
C LEU A 94 -0.25 0.76 -12.52
N GLU A 95 -0.87 1.70 -11.82
CA GLU A 95 -0.18 2.49 -10.81
C GLU A 95 -0.34 1.81 -9.45
N VAL A 96 0.74 1.21 -8.95
CA VAL A 96 0.72 0.31 -7.77
C VAL A 96 1.66 0.83 -6.69
N LEU A 97 1.25 0.72 -5.42
CA LEU A 97 2.12 0.95 -4.27
C LEU A 97 2.81 -0.35 -3.86
N ALA A 98 4.10 -0.48 -4.19
CA ALA A 98 4.89 -1.59 -3.68
C ALA A 98 5.05 -1.48 -2.14
N PRO A 99 4.96 -2.61 -1.41
CA PRO A 99 4.91 -2.61 0.06
C PRO A 99 6.20 -2.04 0.70
N PRO A 100 6.12 -1.04 1.61
CA PRO A 100 7.30 -0.35 2.14
C PRO A 100 8.11 -1.12 3.20
N ARG A 101 7.63 -2.29 3.64
CA ARG A 101 8.27 -3.11 4.69
C ARG A 101 8.77 -4.47 4.22
N THR A 102 8.59 -4.79 2.94
CA THR A 102 9.06 -6.05 2.35
C THR A 102 9.96 -5.75 1.16
N ASP A 103 10.82 -6.71 0.84
CA ASP A 103 11.75 -6.66 -0.29
C ASP A 103 11.14 -7.19 -1.59
N SER A 104 9.84 -7.49 -1.56
CA SER A 104 9.13 -8.11 -2.66
C SER A 104 7.62 -7.84 -2.61
N MET A 105 7.03 -7.89 -3.80
CA MET A 105 5.60 -7.81 -4.11
C MET A 105 5.17 -9.14 -4.74
N MET A 106 3.99 -9.66 -4.37
CA MET A 106 3.44 -10.91 -4.92
C MET A 106 2.20 -10.68 -5.76
N LEU A 107 2.25 -11.10 -7.02
CA LEU A 107 1.10 -11.14 -7.91
C LEU A 107 0.64 -12.59 -8.06
N LEU A 108 -0.67 -12.80 -8.08
CA LEU A 108 -1.24 -14.13 -8.26
C LEU A 108 -1.75 -14.24 -9.70
N VAL A 109 -1.36 -15.29 -10.38
CA VAL A 109 -1.68 -15.57 -11.79
C VAL A 109 -2.58 -16.80 -11.86
N GLY A 110 -3.63 -16.70 -12.66
CA GLY A 110 -4.57 -17.77 -12.91
C GLY A 110 -5.12 -17.69 -14.33
N GLU A 111 -5.96 -18.66 -14.68
CA GLU A 111 -6.67 -18.69 -15.96
C GLU A 111 -7.48 -17.41 -16.19
N LYS A 112 -7.60 -17.00 -17.45
CA LYS A 112 -8.32 -15.78 -17.83
C LYS A 112 -9.81 -15.88 -17.45
N GLY A 113 -10.35 -14.80 -16.90
CA GLY A 113 -11.75 -14.74 -16.45
C GLY A 113 -11.99 -15.41 -15.10
N ARG A 114 -10.93 -15.61 -14.30
CA ARG A 114 -11.06 -16.19 -12.97
C ARG A 114 -11.66 -15.20 -11.97
N ASP A 115 -12.74 -15.63 -11.31
CA ASP A 115 -13.48 -14.83 -10.35
C ASP A 115 -13.06 -15.04 -8.89
N ALA A 116 -12.77 -16.28 -8.48
CA ALA A 116 -12.40 -16.61 -7.10
C ALA A 116 -10.89 -16.78 -6.90
N TRP A 117 -10.32 -16.23 -5.84
CA TRP A 117 -8.88 -16.28 -5.55
C TRP A 117 -8.58 -16.59 -4.09
N PRO A 118 -7.53 -17.37 -3.79
CA PRO A 118 -7.10 -17.59 -2.42
C PRO A 118 -6.37 -16.35 -1.90
N VAL A 119 -6.58 -16.01 -0.63
CA VAL A 119 -5.93 -14.86 0.02
C VAL A 119 -5.37 -15.26 1.39
N ARG A 120 -4.37 -14.50 1.84
CA ARG A 120 -3.79 -14.62 3.18
C ARG A 120 -4.73 -14.14 4.28
N ASP A 121 -4.47 -14.59 5.50
CA ASP A 121 -5.14 -14.06 6.68
C ASP A 121 -4.71 -12.61 6.97
N VAL A 122 -5.55 -11.84 7.67
CA VAL A 122 -5.31 -10.42 7.95
C VAL A 122 -3.96 -10.18 8.66
N GLY A 123 -3.59 -11.06 9.59
CA GLY A 123 -2.34 -10.99 10.36
C GLY A 123 -1.16 -11.75 9.73
N GLU A 124 -1.35 -12.40 8.59
CA GLU A 124 -0.33 -13.21 7.91
C GLU A 124 0.40 -12.37 6.85
N SER A 125 1.70 -12.60 6.65
CA SER A 125 2.45 -12.00 5.53
C SER A 125 2.32 -12.84 4.26
N TRP A 126 2.40 -12.22 3.08
CA TRP A 126 2.37 -12.94 1.79
C TRP A 126 3.45 -14.03 1.68
N ASN A 127 4.65 -13.78 2.23
CA ASN A 127 5.71 -14.79 2.33
C ASN A 127 5.29 -16.00 3.19
N SER A 128 4.71 -15.77 4.37
CA SER A 128 4.26 -16.86 5.24
C SER A 128 3.14 -17.67 4.59
N TRP A 129 2.19 -16.97 3.96
CA TRP A 129 1.09 -17.56 3.19
C TRP A 129 1.59 -18.50 2.09
N LEU A 130 2.58 -18.05 1.31
CA LEU A 130 3.17 -18.87 0.25
C LEU A 130 3.92 -20.07 0.84
N MET A 131 4.71 -19.86 1.90
CA MET A 131 5.52 -20.91 2.53
C MET A 131 4.67 -22.04 3.13
N ARG A 132 3.46 -21.74 3.62
CA ARG A 132 2.52 -22.77 4.09
C ARG A 132 1.72 -23.44 2.98
N GLY A 133 1.94 -23.07 1.71
CA GLY A 133 1.23 -23.64 0.55
C GLY A 133 -0.14 -23.02 0.26
N GLY A 134 -0.35 -21.76 0.65
CA GLY A 134 -1.58 -21.02 0.37
C GLY A 134 -1.90 -20.90 -1.13
N ASP A 135 -0.88 -20.98 -1.99
CA ASP A 135 -1.01 -21.02 -3.45
C ASP A 135 -1.81 -22.23 -3.96
N THR A 136 -1.92 -23.29 -3.16
CA THR A 136 -2.72 -24.46 -3.50
C THR A 136 -4.23 -24.20 -3.42
N GLY A 137 -4.65 -23.15 -2.70
CA GLY A 137 -6.04 -22.74 -2.56
C GLY A 137 -6.95 -23.80 -1.94
N LYS A 138 -6.42 -24.66 -1.06
CA LYS A 138 -7.18 -25.73 -0.39
C LYS A 138 -7.78 -25.32 0.96
N ASP A 139 -7.24 -24.25 1.55
CA ASP A 139 -7.49 -23.83 2.92
C ASP A 139 -7.13 -22.35 3.11
N GLY A 140 -7.89 -21.66 3.98
CA GLY A 140 -7.74 -20.23 4.25
C GLY A 140 -8.98 -19.43 3.84
N HIS A 141 -8.76 -18.18 3.39
CA HIS A 141 -9.80 -17.28 2.95
C HIS A 141 -9.81 -17.11 1.42
N GLY A 142 -10.97 -16.77 0.88
CA GLY A 142 -11.18 -16.48 -0.53
C GLY A 142 -11.59 -15.03 -0.74
N ILE A 143 -11.34 -14.54 -1.95
CA ILE A 143 -11.96 -13.32 -2.46
C ILE A 143 -12.67 -13.63 -3.77
N GLU A 144 -13.70 -12.85 -4.07
CA GLU A 144 -14.37 -12.84 -5.36
C GLU A 144 -14.14 -11.50 -6.06
N ARG A 145 -14.03 -11.56 -7.39
CA ARG A 145 -13.99 -10.39 -8.26
C ARG A 145 -15.34 -9.69 -8.27
N VAL A 146 -15.32 -8.37 -8.16
CA VAL A 146 -16.49 -7.52 -8.36
C VAL A 146 -16.18 -6.55 -9.49
N ALA A 147 -16.92 -6.70 -10.60
CA ALA A 147 -16.75 -5.86 -11.77
C ALA A 147 -16.91 -4.37 -11.42
N HIS A 148 -16.05 -3.54 -12.00
CA HIS A 148 -16.13 -2.10 -11.83
C HIS A 148 -17.43 -1.51 -12.38
N SER A 149 -17.86 -0.38 -11.80
CA SER A 149 -18.95 0.45 -12.35
C SER A 149 -18.49 1.20 -13.60
N GLU A 150 -19.42 1.71 -14.41
CA GLU A 150 -19.13 2.45 -15.66
C GLU A 150 -18.16 3.64 -15.52
N ASN A 151 -17.95 4.17 -14.30
CA ASN A 151 -17.08 5.32 -14.02
C ASN A 151 -15.65 4.94 -13.58
N ALA A 152 -15.35 3.65 -13.42
CA ALA A 152 -14.04 3.16 -13.02
C ALA A 152 -13.48 2.21 -14.09
N THR A 153 -12.20 1.87 -13.99
CA THR A 153 -11.50 1.00 -14.95
C THR A 153 -10.99 -0.29 -14.32
N LEU A 154 -10.84 -0.32 -12.99
CA LEU A 154 -10.27 -1.44 -12.26
C LEU A 154 -11.34 -2.17 -11.46
N ASP A 155 -11.39 -3.49 -11.63
CA ASP A 155 -12.25 -4.36 -10.82
C ASP A 155 -11.86 -4.26 -9.34
N THR A 156 -12.85 -4.41 -8.47
CA THR A 156 -12.67 -4.47 -7.02
C THR A 156 -12.80 -5.92 -6.54
N VAL A 157 -12.59 -6.15 -5.25
CA VAL A 157 -12.65 -7.48 -4.65
C VAL A 157 -13.53 -7.47 -3.40
N ASN A 158 -14.24 -8.57 -3.19
CA ASN A 158 -15.03 -8.80 -1.99
C ASN A 158 -14.62 -10.11 -1.32
N HIS A 159 -14.94 -10.28 -0.04
CA HIS A 159 -14.70 -11.54 0.67
C HIS A 159 -15.58 -12.66 0.08
N SER A 160 -15.01 -13.84 -0.10
CA SER A 160 -15.73 -15.03 -0.55
C SER A 160 -15.38 -16.26 0.29
N SER A 161 -16.33 -17.20 0.40
CA SER A 161 -16.06 -18.54 0.92
C SER A 161 -15.38 -19.45 -0.10
N GLU A 162 -15.39 -19.08 -1.39
CA GLU A 162 -14.75 -19.84 -2.45
C GLU A 162 -13.28 -19.45 -2.59
N LEU A 163 -12.39 -20.44 -2.53
CA LEU A 163 -10.93 -20.23 -2.64
C LEU A 163 -10.45 -20.14 -4.09
N GLY A 164 -11.26 -20.60 -5.05
CA GLY A 164 -10.89 -20.68 -6.47
C GLY A 164 -9.82 -21.72 -6.83
N GLY A 165 -9.20 -22.39 -5.85
CA GLY A 165 -8.19 -23.42 -6.07
C GLY A 165 -6.80 -22.88 -6.40
N ARG A 166 -5.95 -23.71 -7.01
CA ARG A 166 -4.52 -23.42 -7.21
C ARG A 166 -4.26 -22.17 -8.03
N VAL A 167 -3.27 -21.38 -7.64
CA VAL A 167 -2.76 -20.20 -8.36
C VAL A 167 -1.25 -20.30 -8.56
N SER A 168 -0.72 -19.59 -9.56
CA SER A 168 0.71 -19.41 -9.73
C SER A 168 1.14 -18.07 -9.15
N VAL A 169 2.27 -18.01 -8.45
CA VAL A 169 2.71 -16.78 -7.76
C VAL A 169 3.91 -16.17 -8.46
N LYS A 170 3.75 -14.93 -8.90
CA LYS A 170 4.82 -14.08 -9.45
C LYS A 170 5.37 -13.20 -8.34
N ILE A 171 6.64 -13.39 -8.00
CA ILE A 171 7.36 -12.54 -7.05
C ILE A 171 8.12 -11.48 -7.84
N VAL A 172 7.96 -10.21 -7.45
CA VAL A 172 8.64 -9.05 -8.02
C VAL A 172 9.44 -8.39 -6.92
N SER A 173 10.75 -8.21 -7.12
CA SER A 173 11.62 -7.60 -6.12
C SER A 173 11.30 -6.12 -5.94
N SER A 174 11.44 -5.61 -4.73
CA SER A 174 11.28 -4.19 -4.43
C SER A 174 12.36 -3.70 -3.48
N ILE A 175 12.88 -2.49 -3.73
CA ILE A 175 13.89 -1.84 -2.90
C ILE A 175 13.32 -0.54 -2.38
N ARG A 176 13.39 -0.34 -1.06
CA ARG A 176 13.11 0.96 -0.45
C ARG A 176 14.36 1.82 -0.55
N GLN A 177 14.24 2.99 -1.19
CA GLN A 177 15.33 3.95 -1.23
C GLN A 177 15.69 4.44 0.19
N GLN A 178 16.97 4.73 0.39
CA GLN A 178 17.49 5.26 1.64
C GLN A 178 18.20 6.59 1.34
N THR A 179 17.81 7.65 2.05
CA THR A 179 18.41 8.98 1.91
C THR A 179 19.50 9.23 2.95
N VAL A 180 19.56 8.41 4.01
CA VAL A 180 20.55 8.46 5.09
C VAL A 180 21.05 7.06 5.44
N SER A 181 22.09 6.97 6.27
CA SER A 181 22.65 5.67 6.69
C SER A 181 21.67 4.88 7.57
N ILE A 182 21.87 3.56 7.66
CA ILE A 182 21.02 2.68 8.47
C ILE A 182 21.04 3.13 9.94
N GLU A 183 22.20 3.55 10.46
CA GLU A 183 22.38 4.04 11.82
C GLU A 183 21.57 5.31 12.10
N GLN A 184 21.29 6.11 11.07
CA GLN A 184 20.48 7.32 11.13
C GLN A 184 18.99 7.08 10.84
N GLY A 185 18.58 5.82 10.71
CA GLY A 185 17.20 5.45 10.38
C GLY A 185 16.92 5.32 8.88
N GLY A 186 17.95 5.02 8.07
CA GLY A 186 17.88 4.90 6.61
C GLY A 186 16.72 4.03 6.11
N ALA A 187 16.42 2.94 6.80
CA ALA A 187 15.30 2.04 6.48
C ALA A 187 13.91 2.70 6.46
N HIS A 188 13.77 3.91 7.02
CA HIS A 188 12.51 4.66 7.09
C HIS A 188 12.63 6.08 6.49
N SER A 189 13.63 6.29 5.64
CA SER A 189 14.03 7.62 5.16
C SER A 189 13.56 7.97 3.74
N ALA A 190 12.52 7.29 3.25
CA ALA A 190 11.90 7.55 1.95
C ALA A 190 10.47 7.00 1.88
N GLY A 191 9.79 7.26 0.75
CA GLY A 191 8.44 6.79 0.46
C GLY A 191 7.34 7.70 1.01
N LEU A 192 6.09 7.35 0.72
CA LEU A 192 4.88 8.06 1.15
C LEU A 192 4.82 8.20 2.68
N LEU A 193 5.22 7.16 3.41
CA LEU A 193 5.39 7.18 4.86
C LEU A 193 6.87 7.34 5.22
N HIS A 194 7.31 8.60 5.35
CA HIS A 194 8.69 8.99 5.59
C HIS A 194 9.00 9.09 7.10
N GLY A 195 9.28 7.96 7.74
CA GLY A 195 9.54 7.88 9.19
C GLY A 195 10.67 8.79 9.70
N ARG A 196 11.69 9.07 8.88
CA ARG A 196 12.74 10.04 9.25
C ARG A 196 12.22 11.47 9.41
N LEU A 197 11.32 11.94 8.54
CA LEU A 197 10.70 13.27 8.68
C LEU A 197 9.82 13.33 9.93
N VAL A 198 9.12 12.24 10.25
CA VAL A 198 8.36 12.13 11.51
C VAL A 198 9.29 12.24 12.71
N TYR A 199 10.42 11.53 12.70
CA TYR A 199 11.42 11.63 13.77
C TYR A 199 11.99 13.05 13.91
N GLU A 200 12.36 13.69 12.80
CA GLU A 200 12.90 15.05 12.80
C GLU A 200 11.88 16.05 13.32
N ARG A 201 10.61 15.93 12.91
CA ARG A 201 9.53 16.75 13.42
C ARG A 201 9.31 16.56 14.91
N LEU A 202 9.33 15.32 15.39
CA LEU A 202 9.23 15.03 16.83
C LEU A 202 10.41 15.63 17.59
N HIS A 203 11.63 15.50 17.05
CA HIS A 203 12.83 16.06 17.65
C HIS A 203 12.76 17.60 17.75
N GLU A 204 12.32 18.27 16.67
CA GLU A 204 12.10 19.72 16.60
C GLU A 204 11.12 20.20 17.69
N ILE A 205 9.92 19.61 17.76
CA ILE A 205 8.90 20.04 18.73
C ILE A 205 9.21 19.65 20.18
N THR A 206 10.24 18.84 20.40
CA THR A 206 10.71 18.44 21.72
C THR A 206 12.17 18.83 21.96
N ASP A 207 12.71 19.84 21.28
CA ASP A 207 14.10 20.24 21.48
C ASP A 207 14.29 20.97 22.83
N PRO A 208 15.05 20.40 23.80
CA PRO A 208 15.29 21.03 25.10
C PRO A 208 16.45 22.04 25.08
N SER A 209 17.05 22.31 23.92
CA SER A 209 18.14 23.27 23.77
C SER A 209 17.70 24.67 24.19
N LEU A 210 18.61 25.48 24.74
CA LEU A 210 18.28 26.84 25.16
C LEU A 210 18.00 27.72 23.93
N ALA A 211 16.90 28.46 23.96
CA ALA A 211 16.54 29.44 22.94
C ALA A 211 15.89 30.68 23.57
N PHE A 212 15.78 31.74 22.76
CA PHE A 212 15.01 32.93 23.14
C PHE A 212 13.55 32.70 22.77
N ASP A 213 12.87 31.89 23.58
CA ASP A 213 11.46 31.52 23.42
C ASP A 213 10.72 31.59 24.77
N VAL A 214 9.41 31.36 24.76
CA VAL A 214 8.47 31.49 25.87
C VAL A 214 8.87 30.67 27.10
N ASP A 215 9.31 29.43 26.91
CA ASP A 215 9.78 28.52 27.97
C ASP A 215 11.32 28.47 28.08
N GLY A 216 12.02 29.30 27.30
CA GLY A 216 13.48 29.31 27.21
C GLY A 216 14.09 28.10 26.48
N ARG A 217 13.27 27.31 25.78
CA ARG A 217 13.67 26.12 25.00
C ARG A 217 13.40 26.34 23.51
N ALA A 218 14.09 25.57 22.66
CA ALA A 218 14.01 25.72 21.22
C ALA A 218 12.75 25.07 20.61
N GLY A 219 12.22 24.03 21.26
CA GLY A 219 10.94 23.43 20.91
C GLY A 219 9.85 23.77 21.92
N TYR A 220 8.67 23.23 21.69
CA TYR A 220 7.50 23.35 22.57
C TYR A 220 7.62 22.46 23.81
N TRP A 221 8.73 22.59 24.54
CA TRP A 221 9.16 21.62 25.55
C TRP A 221 8.23 21.59 26.75
N ASP A 222 7.84 22.74 27.30
CA ASP A 222 7.02 22.84 28.51
C ASP A 222 5.53 23.05 28.22
N ARG A 223 4.93 22.30 27.28
CA ARG A 223 3.56 22.52 26.76
C ARG A 223 2.41 21.87 27.56
N TRP A 224 2.47 21.89 28.88
CA TRP A 224 1.37 21.37 29.72
C TRP A 224 0.19 22.36 29.78
N ALA A 225 -1.04 21.86 29.82
CA ALA A 225 -2.26 22.70 29.83
C ALA A 225 -2.74 23.07 31.24
N GLY A 226 -3.49 24.17 31.36
CA GLY A 226 -4.41 24.38 32.49
C GLY A 226 -3.99 25.33 33.61
N GLN A 227 -2.91 26.13 33.47
CA GLN A 227 -2.51 27.10 34.52
C GLN A 227 -1.85 28.39 34.01
N GLY A 228 -2.34 28.96 32.91
CA GLY A 228 -1.78 30.17 32.29
C GLY A 228 -0.52 29.91 31.47
N ASN A 229 -0.26 28.69 31.00
CA ASN A 229 1.02 28.32 30.40
C ASN A 229 1.16 28.87 28.97
N PRO A 230 2.02 29.87 28.72
CA PRO A 230 2.10 30.47 27.41
C PRO A 230 2.83 29.55 26.40
N ALA A 231 3.63 28.57 26.83
CA ALA A 231 4.26 27.58 25.94
C ALA A 231 3.24 26.58 25.37
N TYR A 232 2.16 26.30 26.12
CA TYR A 232 1.02 25.52 25.63
C TYR A 232 0.26 26.26 24.53
N GLU A 233 0.04 27.57 24.70
CA GLU A 233 -0.54 28.42 23.65
C GLU A 233 0.34 28.46 22.41
N ASP A 234 1.65 28.66 22.59
CA ASP A 234 2.59 28.73 21.47
C ASP A 234 2.64 27.42 20.66
N ALA A 235 2.64 26.27 21.36
CA ALA A 235 2.51 24.96 20.73
C ALA A 235 1.20 24.79 19.94
N ALA A 236 0.09 25.33 20.46
CA ALA A 236 -1.19 25.33 19.75
C ALA A 236 -1.13 26.17 18.47
N GLN A 237 -0.52 27.36 18.53
CA GLN A 237 -0.36 28.23 17.36
C GLN A 237 0.54 27.61 16.28
N TYR A 238 1.61 26.91 16.69
CA TYR A 238 2.43 26.11 15.77
C TYR A 238 1.61 25.08 15.00
N LEU A 239 0.82 24.27 15.71
CA LEU A 239 -0.02 23.25 15.08
C LEU A 239 -1.06 23.87 14.15
N ILE A 240 -1.69 24.98 14.54
CA ILE A 240 -2.63 25.72 13.69
C ILE A 240 -1.94 26.17 12.41
N SER A 241 -0.75 26.76 12.51
CA SER A 241 0.05 27.22 11.37
C SER A 241 0.42 26.07 10.44
N GLU A 242 0.97 24.98 10.99
CA GLU A 242 1.39 23.81 10.20
C GLU A 242 0.21 23.15 9.47
N LEU A 243 -0.91 22.93 10.16
CA LEU A 243 -2.09 22.31 9.56
C LEU A 243 -2.72 23.22 8.50
N SER A 244 -2.72 24.54 8.72
CA SER A 244 -3.18 25.52 7.73
C SER A 244 -2.26 25.55 6.51
N ALA A 245 -0.94 25.46 6.70
CA ALA A 245 0.04 25.41 5.63
C ALA A 245 -0.08 24.14 4.77
N MET A 246 -0.59 23.04 5.35
CA MET A 246 -0.97 21.83 4.61
C MET A 246 -2.28 21.98 3.79
N GLY A 247 -2.93 23.15 3.85
CA GLY A 247 -4.17 23.45 3.14
C GLY A 247 -5.44 22.91 3.82
N LEU A 248 -5.37 22.60 5.11
CA LEU A 248 -6.53 22.16 5.89
C LEU A 248 -7.30 23.37 6.43
N GLU A 249 -8.61 23.24 6.56
CA GLU A 249 -9.43 24.22 7.28
C GLU A 249 -9.27 23.97 8.78
N VAL A 250 -8.64 24.88 9.50
CA VAL A 250 -8.36 24.71 10.93
C VAL A 250 -9.37 25.48 11.77
N VAL A 251 -10.01 24.77 12.70
CA VAL A 251 -10.91 25.34 13.72
C VAL A 251 -10.32 25.10 15.11
N GLN A 252 -10.15 26.18 15.85
CA GLN A 252 -9.70 26.16 17.23
C GLN A 252 -10.92 26.13 18.17
N HIS A 253 -11.03 25.10 18.98
CA HIS A 253 -12.03 24.99 20.03
C HIS A 253 -11.37 25.25 21.38
N ARG A 254 -11.63 26.43 21.94
CA ARG A 254 -11.18 26.80 23.29
C ARG A 254 -12.24 26.45 24.31
N TYR A 255 -11.83 25.82 25.40
CA TYR A 255 -12.73 25.45 26.49
C TYR A 255 -12.03 25.51 27.85
N GLU A 256 -12.84 25.48 28.90
CA GLU A 256 -12.43 25.35 30.29
C GLU A 256 -12.99 24.02 30.81
N PHE A 257 -12.23 23.34 31.68
CA PHE A 257 -12.72 22.15 32.35
C PHE A 257 -12.20 22.06 33.79
N THR A 258 -12.90 21.30 34.63
CA THR A 258 -12.43 20.94 35.99
C THR A 258 -11.93 19.50 35.95
N ASP A 259 -10.71 19.27 36.42
CA ASP A 259 -10.11 17.93 36.41
C ASP A 259 -10.64 17.03 37.55
N ILE A 260 -10.16 15.78 37.58
CA ILE A 260 -10.52 14.79 38.60
C ILE A 260 -10.07 15.18 40.02
N PHE A 261 -9.14 16.13 40.15
CA PHE A 261 -8.64 16.66 41.41
C PHE A 261 -9.35 17.96 41.84
N GLN A 262 -10.43 18.34 41.14
CA GLN A 262 -11.17 19.59 41.36
C GLN A 262 -10.35 20.86 41.09
N ALA A 263 -9.29 20.76 40.30
CA ALA A 263 -8.56 21.92 39.80
C ALA A 263 -9.24 22.44 38.52
N GLN A 264 -9.55 23.73 38.51
CA GLN A 264 -10.07 24.43 37.34
C GLN A 264 -8.91 24.67 36.36
N ASN A 265 -9.06 24.17 35.13
CA ASN A 265 -8.14 24.39 34.03
C ASN A 265 -8.77 25.43 33.09
N PRO A 266 -8.41 26.72 33.21
CA PRO A 266 -9.04 27.83 32.48
C PRO A 266 -8.68 27.85 30.99
N GLU A 267 -7.73 27.00 30.56
CA GLU A 267 -7.23 26.97 29.19
C GLU A 267 -7.07 25.53 28.69
N ALA A 268 -7.82 25.21 27.66
CA ALA A 268 -7.68 23.97 26.92
C ALA A 268 -8.02 24.21 25.44
N TYR A 269 -7.30 23.53 24.57
CA TYR A 269 -7.44 23.60 23.12
C TYR A 269 -7.69 22.24 22.52
N ASN A 270 -8.73 22.16 21.70
CA ASN A 270 -8.82 21.16 20.66
C ASN A 270 -8.63 21.87 19.31
N ILE A 271 -7.65 21.41 18.54
CA ILE A 271 -7.37 21.92 17.20
C ILE A 271 -7.90 20.89 16.22
N CYS A 272 -8.93 21.25 15.47
CA CYS A 272 -9.55 20.38 14.48
C CYS A 272 -9.19 20.90 13.09
N ALA A 273 -8.53 20.06 12.28
CA ALA A 273 -8.17 20.39 10.91
C ALA A 273 -8.98 19.52 9.93
N TYR A 274 -9.77 20.17 9.08
CA TYR A 274 -10.73 19.54 8.20
C TYR A 274 -10.20 19.45 6.78
N LYS A 275 -10.35 18.25 6.19
CA LYS A 275 -10.23 18.01 4.76
C LYS A 275 -11.56 17.47 4.26
N TRP A 276 -12.27 18.28 3.47
CA TRP A 276 -13.59 17.91 2.96
C TRP A 276 -13.49 16.86 1.87
N GLY A 277 -14.20 15.73 2.05
CA GLY A 277 -14.37 14.71 1.03
C GLY A 277 -15.45 15.08 0.01
N SER A 278 -15.33 14.58 -1.21
CA SER A 278 -16.30 14.82 -2.30
C SER A 278 -17.36 13.72 -2.43
N GLU A 279 -17.04 12.48 -2.07
CA GLU A 279 -17.87 11.30 -2.35
C GLU A 279 -18.93 11.02 -1.28
N THR A 280 -18.51 11.00 -0.01
CA THR A 280 -19.40 10.76 1.13
C THR A 280 -19.28 11.89 2.17
N PRO A 281 -19.83 13.09 1.88
CA PRO A 281 -19.64 14.27 2.74
C PRO A 281 -20.15 14.14 4.19
N ASN A 282 -20.97 13.12 4.46
CA ASN A 282 -21.53 12.85 5.78
C ASN A 282 -20.74 11.81 6.58
N ASP A 283 -19.74 11.17 5.98
CA ASP A 283 -18.91 10.17 6.63
C ASP A 283 -17.56 10.81 7.04
N TRP A 284 -17.18 10.63 8.30
CA TRP A 284 -16.00 11.27 8.88
C TRP A 284 -14.95 10.22 9.25
N LEU A 285 -13.73 10.41 8.74
CA LEU A 285 -12.55 9.70 9.21
C LEU A 285 -11.73 10.63 10.10
N VAL A 286 -11.64 10.30 11.39
CA VAL A 286 -11.00 11.15 12.40
C VAL A 286 -9.69 10.50 12.87
N PHE A 287 -8.60 11.25 12.74
CA PHE A 287 -7.31 10.95 13.36
C PHE A 287 -7.03 11.98 14.44
N GLY A 288 -6.53 11.53 15.59
CA GLY A 288 -6.27 12.42 16.71
C GLY A 288 -5.05 11.99 17.52
N ALA A 289 -4.40 12.98 18.12
CA ALA A 289 -3.37 12.82 19.12
C ALA A 289 -3.56 13.93 20.17
N HIS A 290 -3.10 13.71 21.38
CA HIS A 290 -2.94 14.78 22.35
C HIS A 290 -1.60 15.48 22.08
N PHE A 291 -1.56 16.81 22.20
CA PHE A 291 -0.32 17.57 22.02
C PHE A 291 0.25 18.07 23.33
N ASP A 292 -0.60 18.25 24.36
CA ASP A 292 -0.17 18.60 25.70
C ASP A 292 0.70 17.51 26.32
N ILE A 293 1.52 17.93 27.27
CA ILE A 293 2.29 17.04 28.15
C ILE A 293 1.80 17.17 29.58
N ALA A 294 2.19 16.22 30.43
CA ALA A 294 1.89 16.32 31.84
C ALA A 294 2.65 17.50 32.47
N PRO A 295 2.03 18.25 33.39
CA PRO A 295 2.73 19.28 34.14
C PRO A 295 3.86 18.64 34.98
N PRO A 296 4.93 19.39 35.27
CA PRO A 296 5.96 18.93 36.18
C PRO A 296 5.33 18.59 37.55
N ALA A 297 5.66 17.40 38.09
CA ALA A 297 5.23 17.02 39.43
C ALA A 297 5.89 17.96 40.45
N ASN A 298 5.09 18.77 41.15
CA ASN A 298 5.58 19.85 41.99
C ASN A 298 6.58 19.41 43.09
N ALA A 299 7.71 20.12 43.15
CA ALA A 299 8.46 20.58 44.33
C ALA A 299 9.54 19.73 45.03
N VAL A 300 9.97 18.55 44.54
CA VAL A 300 11.24 17.93 45.01
C VAL A 300 12.03 17.27 43.87
N ILE A 301 12.90 18.08 43.25
CA ILE A 301 14.19 17.72 42.66
C ILE A 301 14.25 16.80 41.43
N LEU A 302 13.21 16.14 40.92
CA LEU A 302 13.33 15.48 39.62
C LEU A 302 12.15 15.66 38.68
N ASP A 303 12.48 16.24 37.53
CA ASP A 303 11.67 16.29 36.33
C ASP A 303 11.32 14.84 35.89
N PRO A 304 10.04 14.51 35.64
CA PRO A 304 9.64 13.23 35.07
C PRO A 304 10.39 12.86 33.78
N HIS A 305 10.80 13.87 32.99
CA HIS A 305 11.63 13.73 31.80
C HIS A 305 13.08 13.32 32.13
N THR A 306 13.55 13.52 33.37
CA THR A 306 14.83 13.00 33.87
C THR A 306 14.74 11.64 34.57
N THR A 307 13.58 11.21 35.06
CA THR A 307 13.42 9.99 35.87
C THR A 307 12.74 8.82 35.18
N GLY A 308 12.00 9.04 34.10
CA GLY A 308 11.32 7.98 33.36
C GLY A 308 10.25 7.22 34.16
N SER A 309 9.80 7.74 35.30
CA SER A 309 8.74 7.14 36.11
C SER A 309 7.89 8.22 36.79
N ARG A 310 6.58 7.97 36.85
CA ARG A 310 5.63 8.78 37.64
C ARG A 310 5.58 8.24 39.06
N SER A 311 5.81 9.09 40.06
CA SER A 311 5.49 8.83 41.47
C SER A 311 4.19 9.50 41.88
#